data_AF-A0A182FPK4-F1
#
_entry.id   AF-A0A182FPK4-F1
#
_cell.length_a   1.000
_cell.length_b   1.000
_cell.length_c   1.000
_cell.angle_alpha   90.00
_cell.angle_beta   90.00
_cell.angle_gamma   90.00
#
_symmetry.space_group_name_H-M   'P 1'
#
loop_
_entity.id
_entity.type
_entity.pdbx_description
1 polymer ?
#
loop_
_entity_poly.entity_id
_entity_poly.type
_entity_poly.pdbx_seq_one_letter_code
_entity_poly.pdbx_strand_id
1 'polypeptide(L)'
;MEIEYRRLRQHQNETSHRTKDTASRVLGRHNESAEHGRARVDTLGTPLVLWVAHFGFHIIRYPANIARYHMLSHKKETPNPERHQLLAEGHMHYNIDGLNSLHYQLRNLTKEPLYTWILTEISSNEQQQQQQQQQQQQQLARRLAGLIELARGNN
;
A
#
# COMPACT_ATOMS: atom_id res chain seq x y z
N MET A 1 45.50 -1.99 -1.15
CA MET A 1 44.26 -1.74 -1.91
C MET A 1 43.21 -2.83 -1.75
N GLU A 2 43.56 -4.12 -1.84
CA GLU A 2 42.58 -5.22 -1.76
C GLU A 2 41.88 -5.39 -0.39
N ILE A 3 42.60 -5.11 0.71
CA ILE A 3 42.09 -5.27 2.09
C ILE A 3 40.98 -4.25 2.40
N GLU A 4 41.17 -2.99 1.98
CA GLU A 4 40.16 -1.93 2.15
C GLU A 4 38.92 -2.18 1.28
N TYR A 5 39.10 -2.74 0.08
CA TYR A 5 37.97 -3.11 -0.80
C TYR A 5 37.13 -4.27 -0.23
N ARG A 6 37.77 -5.23 0.45
CA ARG A 6 37.08 -6.32 1.16
C ARG A 6 36.33 -5.82 2.40
N ARG A 7 36.91 -4.89 3.19
CA ARG A 7 36.20 -4.25 4.32
C ARG A 7 34.99 -3.44 3.87
N LEU A 8 35.12 -2.66 2.79
CA LEU A 8 34.01 -1.89 2.25
C LEU A 8 32.85 -2.79 1.80
N ARG A 9 33.13 -3.93 1.17
CA ARG A 9 32.08 -4.91 0.81
C ARG A 9 31.44 -5.59 2.02
N GLN A 10 32.21 -5.93 3.05
CA GLN A 10 31.64 -6.50 4.28
C GLN A 10 30.73 -5.49 4.98
N HIS A 11 31.15 -4.23 5.08
CA HIS A 11 30.34 -3.16 5.66
C HIS A 11 29.07 -2.86 4.83
N GLN A 12 29.17 -2.88 3.50
CA GLN A 12 28.01 -2.74 2.60
C GLN A 12 27.01 -3.90 2.77
N ASN A 13 27.50 -5.14 2.88
CA ASN A 13 26.66 -6.31 3.10
C ASN A 13 25.95 -6.28 4.47
N GLU A 14 26.67 -5.92 5.54
CA GLU A 14 26.11 -5.82 6.90
C GLU A 14 25.04 -4.71 7.01
N THR A 15 25.29 -3.54 6.39
CA THR A 15 24.25 -2.50 6.29
C THR A 15 23.05 -2.93 5.45
N SER A 16 23.24 -3.77 4.42
CA SER A 16 22.14 -4.33 3.62
C SER A 16 21.26 -5.29 4.40
N HIS A 17 21.84 -6.15 5.25
CA HIS A 17 21.07 -7.03 6.14
C HIS A 17 20.26 -6.23 7.15
N ARG A 18 20.88 -5.24 7.82
CA ARG A 18 20.21 -4.41 8.83
C ARG A 18 19.07 -3.56 8.24
N THR A 19 19.28 -3.00 7.04
CA THR A 19 18.26 -2.22 6.33
C THR A 19 17.13 -3.09 5.79
N LYS A 20 17.39 -4.33 5.37
CA LYS A 20 16.34 -5.28 4.98
C LYS A 20 15.52 -5.74 6.17
N ASP A 21 16.13 -5.95 7.33
CA ASP A 21 15.41 -6.30 8.57
C ASP A 21 14.58 -5.12 9.09
N THR A 22 15.12 -3.89 9.03
CA THR A 22 14.32 -2.69 9.29
C THR A 22 13.21 -2.55 8.27
N ALA A 23 13.48 -2.74 6.98
CA ALA A 23 12.50 -2.72 5.92
C ALA A 23 11.40 -3.77 6.15
N SER A 24 11.70 -5.02 6.49
CA SER A 24 10.67 -6.03 6.77
C SER A 24 9.88 -5.75 8.06
N ARG A 25 10.47 -5.06 9.04
CA ARG A 25 9.79 -4.60 10.27
C ARG A 25 9.01 -3.29 10.06
N VAL A 26 9.35 -2.52 9.03
CA VAL A 26 8.84 -1.16 8.72
C VAL A 26 8.13 -1.11 7.36
N LEU A 27 7.98 -2.21 6.63
CA LEU A 27 7.41 -2.22 5.27
C LEU A 27 6.43 -3.37 5.12
N GLY A 28 5.21 -3.00 5.47
CA GLY A 28 4.07 -3.12 4.60
C GLY A 28 3.42 -1.76 4.47
N ARG A 29 3.55 -1.08 3.33
CA ARG A 29 2.67 0.08 3.10
C ARG A 29 1.26 -0.45 2.90
N HIS A 30 0.28 0.16 3.57
CA HIS A 30 -1.14 -0.13 3.41
C HIS A 30 -1.54 -0.27 1.93
N ASN A 31 -2.17 -1.38 1.57
CA ASN A 31 -2.59 -1.67 0.20
C ASN A 31 -3.93 -1.03 -0.14
N GLU A 32 -4.80 -0.85 0.85
CA GLU A 32 -6.19 -0.38 0.69
C GLU A 32 -6.29 1.12 0.38
N SER A 33 -5.16 1.84 0.48
CA SER A 33 -5.06 3.28 0.18
C SER A 33 -5.08 3.62 -1.33
N ALA A 34 -5.39 2.67 -2.20
CA ALA A 34 -5.47 2.86 -3.65
C ALA A 34 -6.88 3.29 -4.12
N GLU A 35 -7.94 2.90 -3.41
CA GLU A 35 -9.34 3.23 -3.79
C GLU A 35 -9.74 4.65 -3.39
N HIS A 36 -9.16 5.18 -2.30
CA HIS A 36 -9.26 6.58 -1.91
C HIS A 36 -8.30 7.43 -2.74
N GLY A 37 -8.56 7.49 -4.06
CA GLY A 37 -7.93 8.46 -4.94
C GLY A 37 -7.93 9.82 -4.25
N ARG A 38 -6.81 10.52 -4.30
CA ARG A 38 -6.62 11.91 -3.83
C ARG A 38 -6.21 12.17 -2.38
N ALA A 39 -5.71 11.18 -1.63
CA ALA A 39 -5.19 11.41 -0.27
C ALA A 39 -3.67 11.22 -0.11
N ARG A 40 -2.97 10.72 -1.13
CA ARG A 40 -1.64 10.13 -0.98
C ARG A 40 -0.51 11.15 -0.78
N VAL A 41 -0.59 12.35 -1.35
CA VAL A 41 0.51 13.34 -1.24
C VAL A 41 0.42 14.18 0.03
N ASP A 42 -0.79 14.45 0.48
CA ASP A 42 -0.97 15.42 1.54
C ASP A 42 -0.92 14.83 2.96
N THR A 43 -0.75 13.51 3.05
CA THR A 43 -0.45 12.75 4.28
C THR A 43 0.97 12.17 4.26
N LEU A 44 1.89 12.68 3.44
CA LEU A 44 3.24 12.11 3.31
C LEU A 44 4.17 12.31 4.52
N GLY A 45 3.73 13.02 5.56
CA GLY A 45 4.50 13.23 6.78
C GLY A 45 4.10 12.34 7.95
N THR A 46 2.85 11.89 8.04
CA THR A 46 2.26 11.48 9.32
C THR A 46 2.19 9.96 9.54
N PRO A 47 1.79 9.09 8.59
CA PRO A 47 1.69 7.67 8.86
C PRO A 47 3.08 7.03 8.98
N LEU A 48 4.07 7.41 8.15
CA LEU A 48 5.43 6.89 8.28
C LEU A 48 6.10 7.34 9.58
N VAL A 49 5.93 8.60 9.99
CA VAL A 49 6.50 9.10 11.26
C VAL A 49 5.86 8.38 12.44
N LEU A 50 4.54 8.23 12.45
CA LEU A 50 3.83 7.49 13.49
C LEU A 50 4.25 6.02 13.51
N TRP A 51 4.53 5.41 12.35
CA TRP A 51 4.90 4.00 12.26
C TRP A 51 6.35 3.72 12.65
N VAL A 52 7.27 4.56 12.19
CA VAL A 52 8.67 4.55 12.62
C VAL A 52 8.74 4.78 14.13
N ALA A 53 7.95 5.70 14.67
CA ALA A 53 7.84 5.92 16.11
C ALA A 53 7.23 4.71 16.85
N HIS A 54 6.16 4.09 16.31
CA HIS A 54 5.50 2.92 16.90
C HIS A 54 6.46 1.75 17.11
N PHE A 55 7.34 1.48 16.15
CA PHE A 55 8.35 0.43 16.25
C PHE A 55 9.67 0.88 16.92
N GLY A 56 9.71 2.09 17.49
CA GLY A 56 10.87 2.59 18.26
C GLY A 56 12.08 2.98 17.39
N PHE A 57 11.86 3.29 16.11
CA PHE A 57 12.92 3.73 15.21
C PHE A 57 13.09 5.25 15.24
N HIS A 58 14.32 5.71 14.94
CA HIS A 58 14.65 7.13 14.87
C HIS A 58 14.72 7.62 13.42
N ILE A 59 14.15 8.79 13.15
CA ILE A 59 14.19 9.43 11.83
C ILE A 59 15.46 10.27 11.73
N ILE A 60 16.33 9.91 10.80
CA ILE A 60 17.55 10.67 10.50
C ILE A 60 17.28 11.49 9.23
N ARG A 61 17.62 12.79 9.27
CA ARG A 61 17.50 13.70 8.12
C ARG A 61 18.82 14.42 7.87
N TYR A 62 19.16 14.61 6.60
CA TYR A 62 20.25 15.51 6.21
C TYR A 62 19.87 16.97 6.51
N PRO A 63 20.87 17.83 6.79
CA PRO A 63 20.62 19.24 7.04
C PRO A 63 19.99 19.93 5.82
N ALA A 64 19.11 20.90 6.08
CA ALA A 64 18.25 21.50 5.06
C ALA A 64 19.01 22.25 3.94
N ASN A 65 20.25 22.66 4.19
CA ASN A 65 21.10 23.35 3.24
C ASN A 65 21.58 22.45 2.08
N ILE A 66 21.70 21.13 2.29
CA ILE A 66 22.14 20.17 1.26
C ILE A 66 21.00 19.29 0.75
N ALA A 67 19.88 19.22 1.47
CA ALA A 67 18.76 18.32 1.20
C ALA A 67 17.58 19.02 0.51
N ARG A 68 17.84 19.82 -0.52
CA ARG A 68 16.80 20.58 -1.25
C ARG A 68 16.39 19.84 -2.52
N TYR A 69 15.09 19.64 -2.70
CA TYR A 69 14.51 19.04 -3.90
C TYR A 69 13.76 20.10 -4.70
N HIS A 70 13.75 19.95 -6.03
CA HIS A 70 12.92 20.74 -6.92
C HIS A 70 11.78 19.86 -7.46
N MET A 71 10.54 20.24 -7.19
CA MET A 71 9.36 19.52 -7.68
C MET A 71 9.12 19.86 -9.14
N LEU A 72 8.91 18.85 -9.98
CA LEU A 72 8.40 19.07 -11.33
C LEU A 72 7.03 19.74 -11.23
N SER A 73 6.76 20.71 -12.11
CA SER A 73 5.49 21.44 -12.12
C SER A 73 4.31 20.49 -12.35
N HIS A 74 3.37 20.47 -11.40
CA HIS A 74 2.14 19.68 -11.49
C HIS A 74 0.98 20.44 -10.81
N LYS A 75 -0.25 20.11 -11.20
CA LYS A 75 -1.45 20.68 -10.56
C LYS A 75 -1.57 20.16 -9.14
N LYS A 76 -1.73 21.07 -8.18
CA LYS A 76 -1.99 20.70 -6.79
C LYS A 76 -3.35 20.01 -6.68
N GLU A 77 -3.37 18.87 -5.98
CA GLU A 77 -4.57 18.10 -5.72
C GLU A 77 -5.42 18.72 -4.62
N THR A 78 -6.74 18.49 -4.67
CA THR A 78 -7.65 18.90 -3.60
C THR A 78 -7.49 17.98 -2.39
N PRO A 79 -7.25 18.52 -1.18
CA PRO A 79 -7.18 17.75 0.05
C PRO A 79 -8.38 16.81 0.26
N ASN A 80 -8.12 15.56 0.67
CA ASN A 80 -9.18 14.70 1.22
C ASN A 80 -9.76 15.33 2.51
N PRO A 81 -11.08 15.61 2.59
CA PRO A 81 -11.71 16.17 3.79
C PRO A 81 -11.58 15.27 5.02
N GLU A 82 -11.53 13.95 4.85
CA GLU A 82 -11.46 12.97 5.95
C GLU A 82 -10.02 12.71 6.44
N ARG A 83 -9.04 13.46 5.93
CA ARG A 83 -7.63 13.24 6.23
C ARG A 83 -7.33 13.09 7.72
N HIS A 84 -7.89 13.98 8.55
CA HIS A 84 -7.56 14.01 9.97
C HIS A 84 -8.01 12.75 10.69
N GLN A 85 -9.18 12.23 10.32
CA GLN A 85 -9.72 10.99 10.85
C GLN A 85 -8.86 9.79 10.41
N LEU A 86 -8.57 9.69 9.12
CA LEU A 86 -7.72 8.62 8.57
C LEU A 86 -6.32 8.59 9.21
N LEU A 87 -5.76 9.76 9.51
CA LEU A 87 -4.48 9.85 10.22
C LEU A 87 -4.57 9.37 11.66
N ALA A 88 -5.68 9.66 12.35
CA ALA A 88 -5.89 9.20 13.71
C ALA A 88 -6.06 7.67 13.76
N GLU A 89 -6.80 7.09 12.81
CA GLU A 89 -7.12 5.66 12.76
C GLU A 89 -6.02 4.79 12.13
N GLY A 90 -5.04 5.40 11.45
CA GLY A 90 -4.01 4.67 10.71
C GLY A 90 -3.22 3.65 11.54
N HIS A 91 -3.05 3.88 12.84
CA HIS A 91 -2.33 2.97 13.73
C HIS A 91 -3.01 1.61 13.94
N MET A 92 -4.32 1.55 13.76
CA MET A 92 -5.10 0.31 13.93
C MET A 92 -4.79 -0.71 12.83
N HIS A 93 -4.33 -0.24 11.67
CA HIS A 93 -4.21 -1.07 10.48
C HIS A 93 -2.81 -1.65 10.29
N TYR A 94 -1.82 -1.18 11.08
CA TYR A 94 -0.39 -1.46 10.91
C TYR A 94 -0.02 -2.95 10.81
N ASN A 95 -0.77 -3.82 11.48
CA ASN A 95 -0.50 -5.26 11.47
C ASN A 95 -1.39 -6.03 10.47
N ILE A 96 -2.45 -5.40 9.98
CA ILE A 96 -3.52 -6.04 9.19
C ILE A 96 -3.32 -5.77 7.70
N ASP A 97 -2.84 -4.57 7.36
CA ASP A 97 -2.70 -4.13 5.98
C ASP A 97 -1.26 -3.67 5.68
N GLY A 98 -0.68 -4.18 4.61
CA GLY A 98 0.74 -4.02 4.30
C GLY A 98 1.30 -5.05 3.32
N LEU A 99 2.59 -5.36 3.42
CA LEU A 99 3.29 -6.30 2.56
C LEU A 99 2.75 -7.73 2.75
N ASN A 100 2.22 -8.02 3.93
CA ASN A 100 1.55 -9.28 4.26
C ASN A 100 0.19 -9.46 3.56
N SER A 101 -0.48 -8.38 3.14
CA SER A 101 -1.77 -8.42 2.43
C SER A 101 -1.65 -8.01 0.95
N LEU A 102 -0.43 -7.86 0.41
CA LEU A 102 -0.21 -7.32 -0.93
C LEU A 102 -0.48 -8.36 -2.01
N HIS A 103 -1.60 -8.20 -2.71
CA HIS A 103 -1.97 -8.99 -3.87
C HIS A 103 -1.71 -8.21 -5.17
N TYR A 104 -0.84 -8.74 -6.02
CA TYR A 104 -0.55 -8.18 -7.33
C TYR A 104 -0.23 -9.29 -8.33
N GLN A 105 -0.43 -9.00 -9.61
CA GLN A 105 -0.04 -9.88 -10.71
C GLN A 105 0.99 -9.16 -11.59
N LEU A 106 2.16 -9.77 -11.78
CA LEU A 106 3.15 -9.25 -12.73
C LEU A 106 2.64 -9.43 -14.16
N ARG A 107 2.52 -8.34 -14.91
CA ARG A 107 2.09 -8.32 -16.31
C ARG A 107 3.26 -8.26 -17.28
N ASN A 108 4.28 -7.44 -16.97
CA ASN A 108 5.48 -7.34 -17.79
C ASN A 108 6.70 -6.91 -16.97
N LEU A 109 7.90 -7.32 -17.40
CA LEU A 109 9.17 -6.92 -16.81
C LEU A 109 10.18 -6.64 -17.92
N THR A 110 10.61 -5.39 -18.02
CA THR A 110 11.58 -4.94 -19.03
C THR A 110 12.81 -4.34 -18.34
N LYS A 111 14.00 -4.79 -18.74
CA LYS A 111 15.27 -4.24 -18.23
C LYS A 111 15.87 -3.31 -19.28
N GLU A 112 15.90 -2.03 -18.96
CA GLU A 112 16.56 -1.00 -19.75
C GLU A 112 17.94 -0.68 -19.17
N PRO A 113 18.86 -0.08 -19.93
CA PRO A 113 20.20 0.25 -19.43
C PRO A 113 20.21 1.14 -18.18
N LEU A 114 19.19 1.99 -18.00
CA LEU A 114 19.11 2.95 -16.89
C LEU A 114 18.07 2.60 -15.83
N TYR A 115 17.14 1.68 -16.11
CA TYR A 115 16.06 1.34 -15.18
C TYR A 115 15.45 -0.03 -15.48
N THR A 116 14.69 -0.57 -14.54
CA THR A 116 13.85 -1.75 -14.78
C THR A 116 12.39 -1.34 -14.69
N TRP A 117 11.65 -1.55 -15.77
CA TRP A 117 10.21 -1.37 -15.80
C TRP A 117 9.53 -2.63 -15.27
N ILE A 118 8.71 -2.48 -14.24
CA ILE A 118 7.88 -3.56 -13.70
C ILE A 118 6.42 -3.13 -13.86
N LEU A 119 5.71 -3.77 -14.78
CA LEU A 119 4.29 -3.54 -14.99
C LEU A 119 3.50 -4.57 -14.19
N THR A 120 2.74 -4.11 -13.20
CA THR A 120 1.93 -4.97 -12.33
C THR A 120 0.48 -4.55 -12.36
N GLU A 121 -0.41 -5.54 -12.33
CA GLU A 121 -1.80 -5.33 -12.00
C GLU A 121 -2.00 -5.46 -10.49
N ILE A 122 -2.70 -4.49 -9.92
CA ILE A 122 -3.05 -4.47 -8.50
C ILE A 122 -4.54 -4.73 -8.44
N SER A 123 -4.93 -5.94 -8.02
CA SER A 123 -6.34 -6.31 -7.87
C SER A 123 -6.84 -5.73 -6.55
N SER A 124 -7.79 -4.80 -6.58
CA SER A 124 -8.48 -4.42 -5.35
C SER A 124 -9.48 -5.52 -4.99
N ASN A 125 -9.27 -6.14 -3.83
CA ASN A 125 -10.13 -7.21 -3.31
C ASN A 125 -11.60 -6.74 -3.16
N GLU A 126 -11.81 -5.43 -3.02
CA GLU A 126 -13.12 -4.78 -2.92
C GLU A 126 -14.01 -5.08 -4.14
N GLN A 127 -13.46 -5.02 -5.36
CA GLN A 127 -14.24 -5.29 -6.57
C GLN A 127 -14.69 -6.75 -6.65
N GLN A 128 -13.86 -7.68 -6.18
CA GLN A 128 -14.17 -9.11 -6.17
C GLN A 128 -15.21 -9.44 -5.08
N GLN A 129 -15.09 -8.84 -3.89
CA GLN A 129 -16.04 -9.02 -2.79
C GLN A 129 -17.42 -8.41 -3.12
N GLN A 130 -17.46 -7.22 -3.72
CA GLN A 130 -18.70 -6.58 -4.15
C GLN A 130 -19.42 -7.40 -5.24
N GLN A 131 -18.68 -7.96 -6.20
CA GLN A 131 -19.27 -8.85 -7.22
C GLN A 131 -19.83 -10.14 -6.62
N GLN A 132 -19.12 -10.76 -5.67
CA GLN A 132 -19.61 -11.97 -4.98
C GLN A 132 -20.86 -11.69 -4.14
N GLN A 133 -20.90 -10.57 -3.41
CA GLN A 133 -22.09 -10.16 -2.65
C GLN A 133 -23.29 -9.88 -3.55
N GLN A 134 -23.09 -9.17 -4.67
CA GLN A 134 -24.15 -8.92 -5.64
C GLN A 134 -24.69 -10.21 -6.25
N GLN A 135 -23.81 -11.18 -6.58
CA GLN A 135 -24.23 -12.48 -7.09
C GLN A 135 -25.04 -13.27 -6.04
N GLN A 136 -24.62 -13.26 -4.78
CA GLN A 136 -25.38 -13.90 -3.69
C GLN A 136 -26.76 -13.26 -3.51
N GLN A 137 -26.86 -11.92 -3.52
CA GLN A 137 -28.14 -11.21 -3.41
C GLN A 137 -29.08 -11.52 -4.58
N GLN A 138 -28.56 -11.58 -5.81
CA GLN A 138 -29.34 -11.96 -6.99
C GLN A 138 -29.86 -13.41 -6.92
N GLN A 139 -29.05 -14.34 -6.41
CA GLN A 139 -29.47 -15.74 -6.20
C GLN A 139 -30.57 -15.83 -5.13
N LEU A 140 -30.45 -15.08 -4.04
CA LEU A 140 -31.46 -15.01 -2.97
C LEU A 140 -32.79 -14.45 -3.47
N ALA A 141 -32.75 -13.36 -4.24
CA ALA A 141 -33.92 -12.75 -4.85
C ALA A 141 -34.64 -13.72 -5.82
N ARG A 142 -33.88 -14.45 -6.65
CA ARG A 142 -34.44 -15.48 -7.55
C ARG A 142 -35.11 -16.63 -6.79
N ARG A 143 -34.50 -17.11 -5.70
CA ARG A 143 -35.09 -18.16 -4.85
C ARG A 143 -36.39 -17.69 -4.19
N LEU A 144 -36.41 -16.48 -3.64
CA LEU A 144 -37.61 -15.90 -3.03
C LEU A 144 -38.74 -15.71 -4.05
N ALA A 145 -38.43 -15.22 -5.26
CA ALA A 145 -39.41 -15.10 -6.33
C ALA A 145 -39.99 -16.47 -6.72
N GLY A 146 -39.15 -17.51 -6.85
CA GLY A 146 -39.62 -18.87 -7.11
C GLY A 146 -40.54 -19.43 -6.01
N LEU A 147 -40.22 -19.17 -4.74
CA LEU A 147 -41.08 -19.58 -3.61
C LEU A 147 -42.44 -18.86 -3.63
N ILE A 148 -42.47 -17.58 -3.98
CA ILE A 148 -43.71 -16.80 -4.10
C ILE A 148 -44.59 -17.32 -5.24
N GLU A 149 -44.00 -17.65 -6.40
CA GLU A 149 -44.73 -18.22 -7.53
C GLU A 149 -45.29 -19.62 -7.22
N LEU A 150 -44.53 -20.47 -6.51
CA LEU A 150 -45.02 -21.77 -6.02
C LEU A 150 -46.17 -21.62 -5.00
N ALA A 151 -46.13 -20.59 -4.16
CA ALA A 151 -47.20 -20.30 -3.22
C ALA A 151 -48.47 -19.74 -3.89
N ARG A 152 -48.33 -19.03 -5.03
CA ARG A 152 -49.45 -18.50 -5.83
C ARG A 152 -50.13 -19.55 -6.71
N GLY A 153 -49.38 -20.55 -7.19
CA GLY A 153 -49.90 -21.62 -8.06
C GLY A 153 -50.69 -22.74 -7.36
N ASN A 154 -50.80 -22.70 -6.02
CA ASN A 154 -51.50 -23.70 -5.20
C ASN A 154 -52.89 -23.23 -4.68
N ASN A 155 -53.45 -22.14 -5.23
CA ASN A 155 -54.82 -21.68 -4.96
C ASN A 155 -55.71 -21.79 -6.19
#